data_AF-A0A6P1AP60-F1
#
_entry.id   AF-A0A6P1AP60-F1
#
_cell.length_a   1.000
_cell.length_b   1.000
_cell.length_c   1.000
_cell.angle_alpha   90.00
_cell.angle_beta   90.00
_cell.angle_gamma   90.00
#
_symmetry.space_group_name_H-M   'P 1'
#
loop_
_entity.id
_entity.type
_entity.pdbx_description
1 polymer ?
#
loop_
_entity_poly.entity_id
_entity_poly.type
_entity_poly.pdbx_seq_one_letter_code
_entity_poly.pdbx_strand_id
1 'polypeptide(L)'
;GKSCASGGVIPWVKLLNDTAIAVNQGGRRAGAVTVSLDSWHLDVPEFLEIQTENGDQRRKAYDIFPQLVVTDEFMRRVRDNRDWTLFDPYEVRIKFGIELAELWGSQFEEQYGYLETNLDNDANPQLDINNPKLTLYKQVSARELFKNIMRSQVETGMPYLAFKDTINKANPNQHEGYIPGVNLCCESWSNVTPGKFAHTCNLDSLNLANIESEELPYICQLAVRLLDNAIEITTPPFVESANHNDRYRTIGVGAMGLADWLAKRRFSYTNLSEINALFEDIGYYCTHASMELAKERGSYPAFAGSEWSKGYLIGAKPVEWFCENATKSERWLQLSQDIQLYGIRNSHITAIAPNTSSSLVQGCTASVLPVYSRFFYDKWAKGTVPIAPPFISDRFWYYTENKTLSQDIVIKAISTIQRWIDTGISMELIFNLNAGVYFPNEPERSLKAKDIFETLMLAWESGCKAIYYIRTVQKDGYKDTTSECASCAN
;
A
#
# COMPACT_ATOMS: atom_id res chain seq x y z
N GLY A 1 19.20 -1.62 -34.41
CA GLY A 1 18.10 -2.62 -34.41
C GLY A 1 16.91 -2.06 -35.17
N LYS A 2 15.85 -2.85 -35.41
CA LYS A 2 14.58 -2.33 -35.95
C LYS A 2 13.91 -1.42 -34.92
N SER A 3 13.36 -0.28 -35.34
CA SER A 3 12.48 0.55 -34.50
C SER A 3 11.19 -0.21 -34.16
N CYS A 4 10.57 0.10 -33.01
CA CYS A 4 9.33 -0.51 -32.54
C CYS A 4 9.35 -2.05 -32.43
N ALA A 5 10.51 -2.64 -32.09
CA ALA A 5 10.65 -4.10 -31.95
C ALA A 5 10.40 -4.61 -30.51
N SER A 6 10.01 -3.75 -29.57
CA SER A 6 9.76 -4.14 -28.17
C SER A 6 8.52 -5.02 -28.07
N GLY A 7 8.57 -6.04 -27.22
CA GLY A 7 7.43 -6.89 -26.89
C GLY A 7 6.54 -6.35 -25.76
N GLY A 8 6.82 -5.13 -25.29
CA GLY A 8 6.17 -4.51 -24.13
C GLY A 8 6.71 -5.03 -22.79
N VAL A 9 6.00 -4.71 -21.71
CA VAL A 9 6.38 -5.10 -20.34
C VAL A 9 6.13 -6.58 -20.04
N ILE A 10 5.12 -7.19 -20.67
CA ILE A 10 4.61 -8.52 -20.33
C ILE A 10 5.67 -9.63 -20.46
N PRO A 11 6.50 -9.70 -21.52
CA PRO A 11 7.57 -10.71 -21.60
C PRO A 11 8.58 -10.63 -20.44
N TRP A 12 8.88 -9.43 -19.95
CA TRP A 12 9.77 -9.24 -18.80
C TRP A 12 9.12 -9.66 -17.48
N VAL A 13 7.82 -9.36 -17.31
CA VAL A 13 7.02 -9.85 -16.19
C VAL A 13 7.01 -11.38 -16.16
N LYS A 14 6.95 -12.04 -17.31
CA LYS A 14 7.02 -13.51 -17.39
C LYS A 14 8.35 -14.07 -16.88
N LEU A 15 9.48 -13.40 -17.15
CA LEU A 15 10.77 -13.82 -16.62
C LEU A 15 10.82 -13.72 -15.08
N LEU A 16 10.22 -12.67 -14.51
CA LEU A 16 10.09 -12.54 -13.06
C LEU A 16 9.18 -13.61 -12.48
N ASN A 17 8.07 -13.93 -13.15
CA ASN A 17 7.18 -15.03 -12.78
C ASN A 17 7.95 -16.36 -12.69
N ASP A 18 8.69 -16.71 -13.75
CA ASP A 18 9.41 -17.97 -13.81
C ASP A 18 10.55 -18.02 -12.77
N THR A 19 11.12 -16.87 -12.44
CA THR A 19 12.07 -16.73 -11.31
C THR A 19 11.37 -16.97 -9.97
N ALA A 20 10.18 -16.43 -9.74
CA ALA A 20 9.41 -16.65 -8.51
C ALA A 20 9.06 -18.13 -8.31
N ILE A 21 8.67 -18.83 -9.39
CA ILE A 21 8.44 -20.28 -9.39
C ILE A 21 9.72 -21.05 -9.05
N ALA A 22 10.84 -20.67 -9.67
CA ALA A 22 12.12 -21.35 -9.47
C ALA A 22 12.64 -21.20 -8.03
N VAL A 23 12.41 -20.05 -7.39
CA VAL A 23 12.82 -19.74 -6.01
C VAL A 23 11.69 -20.10 -5.02
N ASN A 24 11.29 -21.37 -5.03
CA ASN A 24 10.34 -21.93 -4.08
C ASN A 24 11.12 -22.74 -3.04
N GLN A 25 11.23 -22.24 -1.79
CA GLN A 25 12.11 -22.73 -0.72
C GLN A 25 11.83 -24.18 -0.27
N GLY A 26 12.07 -25.17 -1.13
CA GLY A 26 11.72 -26.58 -0.90
C GLY A 26 10.22 -26.79 -0.61
N GLY A 27 9.34 -25.95 -1.18
CA GLY A 27 7.89 -25.99 -0.94
C GLY A 27 7.42 -25.39 0.39
N ARG A 28 8.32 -24.77 1.19
CA ARG A 28 7.96 -24.16 2.49
C ARG A 28 7.40 -22.75 2.37
N ARG A 29 7.83 -21.99 1.37
CA ARG A 29 7.36 -20.62 1.07
C ARG A 29 7.50 -20.39 -0.42
N ALA A 30 6.37 -20.12 -1.09
CA ALA A 30 6.37 -19.73 -2.49
C ALA A 30 7.06 -18.37 -2.65
N GLY A 31 7.85 -18.21 -3.72
CA GLY A 31 8.33 -16.89 -4.12
C GLY A 31 7.14 -16.04 -4.53
N ALA A 32 7.06 -14.82 -4.02
CA ALA A 32 6.00 -13.88 -4.34
C ALA A 32 6.64 -12.55 -4.73
N VAL A 33 6.29 -12.04 -5.91
CA VAL A 33 6.86 -10.82 -6.49
C VAL A 33 5.73 -9.90 -6.92
N THR A 34 5.77 -8.66 -6.46
CA THR A 34 4.90 -7.61 -6.98
C THR A 34 5.59 -6.84 -8.09
N VAL A 35 4.87 -6.57 -9.16
CA VAL A 35 5.32 -5.68 -10.24
C VAL A 35 4.39 -4.48 -10.30
N SER A 36 4.97 -3.28 -10.27
CA SER A 36 4.25 -2.02 -10.35
C SER A 36 4.31 -1.44 -11.76
N LEU A 37 3.19 -0.88 -12.23
CA LEU A 37 3.11 -0.14 -13.48
C LEU A 37 2.26 1.13 -13.28
N ASP A 38 2.73 2.28 -13.78
CA ASP A 38 1.95 3.51 -13.73
C ASP A 38 0.71 3.43 -14.62
N SER A 39 -0.40 4.03 -14.17
CA SER A 39 -1.70 3.98 -14.86
C SER A 39 -1.75 4.67 -16.22
N TRP A 40 -0.76 5.48 -16.57
CA TRP A 40 -0.60 6.12 -17.88
C TRP A 40 0.22 5.28 -18.87
N HIS A 41 0.79 4.15 -18.46
CA HIS A 41 1.64 3.36 -19.36
C HIS A 41 0.82 2.69 -20.48
N LEU A 42 1.36 2.66 -21.71
CA LEU A 42 0.68 2.12 -22.90
C LEU A 42 0.19 0.67 -22.72
N ASP A 43 1.01 -0.15 -22.05
CA ASP A 43 0.73 -1.57 -21.80
C ASP A 43 -0.26 -1.86 -20.66
N VAL A 44 -0.81 -0.86 -19.96
CA VAL A 44 -1.74 -1.08 -18.82
C VAL A 44 -2.90 -2.02 -19.16
N PRO A 45 -3.60 -1.90 -20.31
CA PRO A 45 -4.69 -2.81 -20.64
C PRO A 45 -4.26 -4.28 -20.68
N GLU A 46 -3.08 -4.58 -21.22
CA GLU A 46 -2.55 -5.96 -21.26
C GLU A 46 -2.00 -6.40 -19.90
N PHE A 47 -1.42 -5.48 -19.14
CA PHE A 47 -0.96 -5.72 -17.78
C PHE A 47 -2.10 -6.14 -16.85
N LEU A 48 -3.31 -5.60 -17.04
CA LEU A 48 -4.50 -6.00 -16.28
C LEU A 48 -4.98 -7.43 -16.56
N GLU A 49 -4.50 -8.04 -17.65
CA GLU A 49 -4.90 -9.38 -18.08
C GLU A 49 -3.91 -10.48 -17.63
N ILE A 50 -2.77 -10.15 -17.00
CA ILE A 50 -1.70 -11.15 -16.77
C ILE A 50 -2.08 -12.29 -15.82
N GLN A 51 -3.07 -12.09 -14.96
CA GLN A 51 -3.59 -13.11 -14.05
C GLN A 51 -4.98 -13.63 -14.42
N THR A 52 -5.61 -13.10 -15.47
CA THR A 52 -6.92 -13.60 -15.89
C THR A 52 -6.78 -14.97 -16.56
N GLU A 53 -7.75 -15.84 -16.35
CA GLU A 53 -7.72 -17.23 -16.86
C GLU A 53 -7.88 -17.29 -18.41
N ASN A 54 -8.46 -16.26 -19.01
CA ASN A 54 -8.76 -16.19 -20.44
C ASN A 54 -7.62 -15.55 -21.25
N GLY A 55 -7.40 -15.97 -22.49
CA GLY A 55 -6.41 -15.37 -23.40
C GLY A 55 -5.16 -16.23 -23.60
N ASP A 56 -4.10 -15.66 -24.18
CA ASP A 56 -2.86 -16.39 -24.48
C ASP A 56 -2.08 -16.70 -23.20
N GLN A 57 -1.96 -17.99 -22.88
CA GLN A 57 -1.24 -18.50 -21.71
C GLN A 57 0.24 -18.10 -21.68
N ARG A 58 0.86 -17.82 -22.83
CA ARG A 58 2.26 -17.36 -22.88
C ARG A 58 2.44 -15.94 -22.30
N ARG A 59 1.36 -15.18 -22.22
CA ARG A 59 1.33 -13.81 -21.67
C ARG A 59 0.86 -13.77 -20.21
N LYS A 60 0.68 -14.92 -19.56
CA LYS A 60 0.18 -15.02 -18.18
C LYS A 60 1.29 -15.14 -17.16
N ALA A 61 1.10 -14.52 -16.00
CA ALA A 61 2.04 -14.49 -14.90
C ALA A 61 1.25 -14.60 -13.57
N TYR A 62 0.93 -15.83 -13.17
CA TYR A 62 0.08 -16.11 -12.01
C TYR A 62 0.81 -15.90 -10.67
N ASP A 63 2.13 -16.07 -10.62
CA ASP A 63 2.97 -15.90 -9.41
C ASP A 63 3.48 -14.45 -9.24
N ILE A 64 3.02 -13.55 -10.11
CA ILE A 64 3.25 -12.11 -10.01
C ILE A 64 2.00 -11.44 -9.47
N PHE A 65 2.16 -10.55 -8.50
CA PHE A 65 1.10 -9.75 -7.91
C PHE A 65 1.10 -8.37 -8.58
N PRO A 66 0.16 -8.05 -9.49
CA PRO A 66 0.15 -6.79 -10.22
C PRO A 66 -0.20 -5.62 -9.30
N GLN A 67 0.50 -4.50 -9.45
CA GLN A 67 0.23 -3.23 -8.76
C GLN A 67 0.11 -2.11 -9.79
N LEU A 68 -0.94 -1.31 -9.68
CA LEU A 68 -1.08 -0.07 -10.44
C LEU A 68 -0.75 1.14 -9.56
N VAL A 69 0.15 1.97 -10.08
CA VAL A 69 0.54 3.23 -9.49
C VAL A 69 -0.33 4.31 -10.11
N VAL A 70 -1.20 4.93 -9.32
CA VAL A 70 -2.24 5.85 -9.79
C VAL A 70 -1.97 7.27 -9.28
N THR A 71 -2.04 8.25 -10.17
CA THR A 71 -1.91 9.68 -9.83
C THR A 71 -3.26 10.29 -9.44
N ASP A 72 -3.25 11.39 -8.69
CA ASP A 72 -4.45 12.16 -8.36
C ASP A 72 -5.13 12.66 -9.64
N GLU A 73 -4.35 12.98 -10.68
CA GLU A 73 -4.89 13.40 -11.98
C GLU A 73 -5.72 12.29 -12.63
N PHE A 74 -5.22 11.05 -12.66
CA PHE A 74 -5.99 9.91 -13.17
C PHE A 74 -7.31 9.77 -12.40
N MET A 75 -7.27 9.80 -11.06
CA MET A 75 -8.45 9.65 -10.22
C MET A 75 -9.45 10.80 -10.41
N ARG A 76 -8.99 12.05 -10.58
CA ARG A 76 -9.86 13.18 -10.94
C ARG A 76 -10.53 12.96 -12.30
N ARG A 77 -9.82 12.47 -13.31
CA ARG A 77 -10.41 12.16 -14.62
C ARG A 77 -11.40 11.01 -14.58
N VAL A 78 -11.17 10.00 -13.74
CA VAL A 78 -12.13 8.92 -13.47
C VAL A 78 -13.42 9.52 -12.89
N ARG A 79 -13.32 10.32 -11.82
CA ARG A 79 -14.46 10.99 -11.17
C ARG A 79 -15.24 11.90 -12.13
N ASP A 80 -14.53 12.68 -12.93
CA ASP A 80 -15.11 13.69 -13.82
C ASP A 80 -15.48 13.12 -15.20
N ASN A 81 -15.27 11.81 -15.42
CA ASN A 81 -15.53 11.11 -16.68
C ASN A 81 -14.81 11.72 -17.89
N ARG A 82 -13.54 12.06 -17.72
CA ARG A 82 -12.68 12.61 -18.78
C ARG A 82 -11.85 11.52 -19.45
N ASP A 83 -11.23 11.89 -20.57
CA ASP A 83 -10.31 11.01 -21.29
C ASP A 83 -8.96 10.92 -20.58
N TRP A 84 -8.30 9.79 -20.79
CA TRP A 84 -6.97 9.47 -20.28
C TRP A 84 -6.11 8.97 -21.42
N THR A 85 -4.90 9.51 -21.52
CA THR A 85 -3.94 9.15 -22.57
C THR A 85 -2.90 8.18 -22.01
N LEU A 86 -2.76 7.03 -22.65
CA LEU A 86 -1.70 6.07 -22.36
C LEU A 86 -0.51 6.36 -23.28
N PHE A 87 0.71 6.33 -22.75
CA PHE A 87 1.93 6.70 -23.46
C PHE A 87 2.98 5.59 -23.43
N ASP A 88 3.75 5.48 -24.52
CA ASP A 88 5.02 4.74 -24.51
C ASP A 88 6.11 5.59 -23.81
N PRO A 89 6.69 5.12 -22.69
CA PRO A 89 7.66 5.91 -21.93
C PRO A 89 8.97 6.14 -22.70
N TYR A 90 9.34 5.26 -23.64
CA TYR A 90 10.56 5.42 -24.43
C TYR A 90 10.41 6.55 -25.46
N GLU A 91 9.28 6.62 -26.17
CA GLU A 91 9.02 7.72 -27.10
C GLU A 91 8.97 9.07 -26.36
N VAL A 92 8.27 9.14 -25.23
CA VAL A 92 8.22 10.35 -24.39
C VAL A 92 9.63 10.80 -23.99
N ARG A 93 10.47 9.89 -23.51
CA ARG A 93 11.83 10.20 -23.09
C ARG A 93 12.69 10.70 -24.25
N ILE A 94 12.65 10.05 -25.41
CA ILE A 94 13.52 10.39 -26.55
C ILE A 94 13.09 11.69 -27.24
N LYS A 95 11.79 11.96 -27.35
CA LYS A 95 11.30 13.16 -28.06
C LYS A 95 11.24 14.40 -27.17
N PHE A 96 10.90 14.24 -25.89
CA PHE A 96 10.65 15.37 -24.99
C PHE A 96 11.64 15.46 -23.82
N GLY A 97 12.48 14.44 -23.60
CA GLY A 97 13.42 14.42 -22.48
C GLY A 97 12.72 14.30 -21.12
N ILE A 98 11.47 13.84 -21.09
CA ILE A 98 10.64 13.73 -19.89
C ILE A 98 10.62 12.29 -19.42
N GLU A 99 10.87 12.06 -18.13
CA GLU A 99 10.66 10.78 -17.46
C GLU A 99 9.39 10.87 -16.60
N LEU A 100 8.22 10.57 -17.19
CA LEU A 100 6.93 10.66 -16.49
C LEU A 100 6.88 9.80 -15.21
N ALA A 101 7.60 8.69 -15.18
CA ALA A 101 7.61 7.78 -14.04
C ALA A 101 8.21 8.42 -12.78
N GLU A 102 9.08 9.42 -12.92
CA GLU A 102 9.70 10.16 -11.82
C GLU A 102 8.84 11.34 -11.33
N LEU A 103 7.82 11.72 -12.09
CA LEU A 103 6.96 12.86 -11.77
C LEU A 103 5.72 12.44 -10.97
N TRP A 104 5.27 13.36 -10.12
CA TRP A 104 4.05 13.24 -9.30
C TRP A 104 3.49 14.63 -9.01
N GLY A 105 2.24 14.71 -8.55
CA GLY A 105 1.56 15.96 -8.23
C GLY A 105 1.51 16.96 -9.39
N SER A 106 1.70 18.25 -9.11
CA SER A 106 1.58 19.32 -10.10
C SER A 106 2.61 19.22 -11.24
N GLN A 107 3.81 18.71 -10.95
CA GLN A 107 4.84 18.49 -11.98
C GLN A 107 4.41 17.42 -12.98
N PHE A 108 3.80 16.33 -12.50
CA PHE A 108 3.21 15.33 -13.39
C PHE A 108 2.07 15.93 -14.20
N GLU A 109 1.15 16.66 -13.56
CA GLU A 109 -0.01 17.27 -14.23
C GLU A 109 0.39 18.20 -15.38
N GLU A 110 1.38 19.07 -15.15
CA GLU A 110 1.90 20.00 -16.15
C GLU A 110 2.52 19.25 -17.35
N GLN A 111 3.44 18.32 -17.09
CA GLN A 111 4.14 17.60 -18.14
C GLN A 111 3.21 16.65 -18.89
N TYR A 112 2.31 15.96 -18.18
CA TYR A 112 1.31 15.09 -18.78
C TYR A 112 0.36 15.86 -19.71
N GLY A 113 -0.15 17.01 -19.26
CA GLY A 113 -0.98 17.88 -20.09
C GLY A 113 -0.22 18.42 -21.31
N TYR A 114 1.04 18.80 -21.14
CA TYR A 114 1.90 19.22 -22.26
C TYR A 114 2.06 18.11 -23.30
N LEU A 115 2.31 16.85 -22.89
CA LEU A 115 2.41 15.72 -23.82
C LEU A 115 1.10 15.48 -24.58
N GLU A 116 -0.06 15.64 -23.94
CA GLU A 116 -1.36 15.53 -24.61
C GLU A 116 -1.58 16.61 -25.68
N THR A 117 -0.95 17.78 -25.56
CA THR A 117 -1.01 18.81 -26.63
C THR A 117 -0.12 18.49 -27.84
N ASN A 118 0.81 17.54 -27.70
CA ASN A 118 1.78 17.16 -28.73
C ASN A 118 1.49 15.78 -29.33
N LEU A 119 0.23 15.32 -29.28
CA LEU A 119 -0.19 14.09 -29.95
C LEU A 119 -0.22 14.25 -31.47
N ASP A 120 0.26 13.22 -32.16
CA ASP A 120 0.07 13.11 -33.60
C ASP A 120 -1.27 12.46 -33.92
N ASN A 121 -2.18 13.22 -34.52
CA ASN A 121 -3.51 12.72 -34.88
C ASN A 121 -3.51 11.93 -36.19
N ASP A 122 -2.37 11.70 -36.82
CA ASP A 122 -2.27 10.88 -38.03
C ASP A 122 -2.54 9.39 -37.75
N ALA A 123 -3.32 8.77 -38.64
CA ALA A 123 -3.88 7.44 -38.44
C ALA A 123 -2.90 6.26 -38.57
N ASN A 124 -1.60 6.51 -38.80
CA ASN A 124 -0.60 5.45 -39.01
C ASN A 124 0.63 5.68 -38.10
N PRO A 125 0.52 5.31 -36.80
CA PRO A 125 1.55 5.59 -35.83
C PRO A 125 2.77 4.69 -36.07
N GLN A 126 3.78 5.24 -36.72
CA GLN A 126 5.14 4.69 -36.67
C GLN A 126 6.00 5.68 -35.90
N LEU A 127 6.86 5.16 -35.03
CA LEU A 127 7.84 5.98 -34.33
C LEU A 127 8.74 6.68 -35.35
N ASP A 128 8.46 7.95 -35.60
CA ASP A 128 9.33 8.86 -36.33
C ASP A 128 10.05 9.76 -35.33
N ILE A 129 11.35 9.52 -35.13
CA ILE A 129 12.18 10.29 -34.19
C ILE A 129 12.37 11.75 -34.64
N ASN A 130 12.13 12.05 -35.91
CA ASN A 130 12.24 13.41 -36.45
C ASN A 130 10.91 14.18 -36.35
N ASN A 131 9.81 13.49 -36.06
CA ASN A 131 8.52 14.12 -35.79
C ASN A 131 8.47 14.58 -34.33
N PRO A 132 8.27 15.88 -34.06
CA PRO A 132 8.19 16.41 -32.70
C PRO A 132 6.91 16.03 -31.95
N LYS A 133 6.04 15.19 -32.53
CA LYS A 133 4.79 14.72 -31.92
C LYS A 133 4.86 13.26 -31.49
N LEU A 134 4.04 12.89 -30.51
CA LEU A 134 3.90 11.51 -30.03
C LEU A 134 3.02 10.69 -30.96
N THR A 135 3.49 9.49 -31.32
CA THR A 135 2.78 8.57 -32.22
C THR A 135 2.34 7.30 -31.49
N LEU A 136 3.07 6.86 -30.46
CA LEU A 136 2.80 5.68 -29.66
C LEU A 136 2.00 6.05 -28.42
N TYR A 137 0.71 6.31 -28.63
CA TYR A 137 -0.23 6.61 -27.55
C TYR A 137 -1.59 5.95 -27.79
N LYS A 138 -2.40 5.91 -26.74
CA LYS A 138 -3.80 5.48 -26.84
C LYS A 138 -4.67 6.32 -25.92
N GLN A 139 -5.66 7.02 -26.49
CA GLN A 139 -6.69 7.70 -25.72
C GLN A 139 -7.81 6.73 -25.34
N VAL A 140 -8.19 6.73 -24.06
CA VAL A 140 -9.26 5.90 -23.50
C VAL A 140 -10.10 6.75 -22.55
N SER A 141 -11.35 6.36 -22.30
CA SER A 141 -12.09 6.95 -21.17
C SER A 141 -11.44 6.50 -19.86
N ALA A 142 -11.11 7.46 -18.97
CA ALA A 142 -10.56 7.14 -17.66
C ALA A 142 -11.51 6.22 -16.88
N ARG A 143 -12.82 6.45 -16.99
CA ARG A 143 -13.86 5.66 -16.33
C ARG A 143 -13.93 4.23 -16.86
N GLU A 144 -13.81 4.03 -18.17
CA GLU A 144 -13.78 2.68 -18.74
C GLU A 144 -12.50 1.93 -18.37
N LEU A 145 -11.35 2.61 -18.35
CA LEU A 145 -10.11 2.00 -17.87
C LEU A 145 -10.25 1.57 -16.39
N PHE A 146 -10.81 2.43 -15.54
CA PHE A 146 -11.06 2.11 -14.14
C PHE A 146 -12.06 0.96 -13.95
N LYS A 147 -13.09 0.85 -14.80
CA LYS A 147 -13.97 -0.33 -14.82
C LYS A 147 -13.21 -1.61 -15.16
N ASN A 148 -12.23 -1.57 -16.06
CA ASN A 148 -11.39 -2.72 -16.37
C ASN A 148 -10.49 -3.10 -15.19
N ILE A 149 -9.94 -2.11 -14.47
CA ILE A 149 -9.22 -2.33 -13.21
C ILE A 149 -10.11 -3.06 -12.19
N MET A 150 -11.31 -2.54 -11.94
CA MET A 150 -12.26 -3.16 -11.01
C MET A 150 -12.67 -4.57 -11.43
N ARG A 151 -12.84 -4.83 -12.73
CA ARG A 151 -13.15 -6.16 -13.24
C ARG A 151 -12.03 -7.14 -12.89
N SER A 152 -10.78 -6.76 -13.18
CA SER A 152 -9.61 -7.58 -12.82
C SER A 152 -9.56 -7.83 -11.31
N GLN A 153 -9.83 -6.80 -10.49
CA GLN A 153 -9.87 -6.93 -9.02
C GLN A 153 -10.96 -7.87 -8.52
N VAL A 154 -12.15 -7.84 -9.12
CA VAL A 154 -13.24 -8.75 -8.76
C VAL A 154 -12.92 -10.20 -9.15
N GLU A 155 -12.24 -10.40 -10.28
CA GLU A 155 -11.88 -11.73 -10.80
C GLU A 155 -10.67 -12.36 -10.10
N THR A 156 -9.65 -11.56 -9.78
CA THR A 156 -8.33 -12.05 -9.34
C THR A 156 -7.92 -11.54 -7.96
N GLY A 157 -8.60 -10.52 -7.44
CA GLY A 157 -8.23 -9.77 -6.24
C GLY A 157 -7.19 -8.68 -6.44
N MET A 158 -6.72 -8.50 -7.68
CA MET A 158 -5.63 -7.61 -8.10
C MET A 158 -6.03 -6.84 -9.38
N PRO A 159 -5.37 -5.73 -9.75
CA PRO A 159 -4.14 -5.19 -9.17
C PRO A 159 -4.36 -4.51 -7.80
N TYR A 160 -3.27 -4.43 -7.05
CA TYR A 160 -3.16 -3.49 -5.93
C TYR A 160 -3.18 -2.06 -6.46
N LEU A 161 -3.66 -1.10 -5.66
CA LEU A 161 -3.63 0.32 -6.03
C LEU A 161 -2.70 1.08 -5.10
N ALA A 162 -1.72 1.79 -5.67
CA ALA A 162 -0.83 2.68 -4.94
C ALA A 162 -1.11 4.14 -5.37
N PHE A 163 -1.56 4.98 -4.43
CA PHE A 163 -1.89 6.37 -4.72
C PHE A 163 -0.62 7.23 -4.71
N LYS A 164 0.04 7.32 -5.87
CA LYS A 164 1.38 7.88 -6.07
C LYS A 164 1.58 9.24 -5.40
N ASP A 165 0.63 10.15 -5.62
CA ASP A 165 0.74 11.52 -5.14
C ASP A 165 0.55 11.58 -3.63
N THR A 166 -0.37 10.79 -3.06
CA THR A 166 -0.56 10.71 -1.60
C THR A 166 0.67 10.11 -0.92
N ILE A 167 1.25 9.06 -1.51
CA ILE A 167 2.49 8.41 -1.05
C ILE A 167 3.66 9.40 -1.08
N ASN A 168 3.87 10.10 -2.20
CA ASN A 168 5.01 11.00 -2.38
C ASN A 168 4.87 12.31 -1.62
N LYS A 169 3.66 12.86 -1.46
CA LYS A 169 3.40 13.97 -0.53
C LYS A 169 3.77 13.60 0.90
N ALA A 170 3.59 12.32 1.28
CA ALA A 170 3.93 11.81 2.60
C ALA A 170 5.40 11.39 2.75
N ASN A 171 6.19 11.45 1.67
CA ASN A 171 7.61 11.07 1.69
C ASN A 171 8.42 12.06 2.54
N PRO A 172 9.13 11.60 3.59
CA PRO A 172 10.00 12.47 4.36
C PRO A 172 11.27 12.88 3.61
N ASN A 173 11.66 12.18 2.55
CA ASN A 173 12.92 12.38 1.82
C ASN A 173 12.71 12.87 0.38
N GLN A 174 11.76 13.78 0.16
CA GLN A 174 11.46 14.35 -1.17
C GLN A 174 12.68 15.03 -1.82
N HIS A 175 13.63 15.50 -1.01
CA HIS A 175 14.87 16.12 -1.47
C HIS A 175 15.86 15.16 -2.14
N GLU A 176 15.71 13.84 -1.93
CA GLU A 176 16.62 12.83 -2.50
C GLU A 176 15.99 11.95 -3.57
N GLY A 177 14.70 12.12 -3.86
CA GLY A 177 13.99 11.33 -4.85
C GLY A 177 12.52 11.13 -4.51
N TYR A 178 11.96 10.06 -5.08
CA TYR A 178 10.54 9.74 -5.01
C TYR A 178 10.33 8.24 -4.79
N ILE A 179 9.10 7.88 -4.44
CA ILE A 179 8.63 6.51 -4.23
C ILE A 179 7.88 6.08 -5.50
N PRO A 180 8.41 5.12 -6.28
CA PRO A 180 7.80 4.68 -7.54
C PRO A 180 6.66 3.67 -7.36
N GLY A 181 6.56 3.04 -6.20
CA GLY A 181 5.58 2.00 -5.91
C GLY A 181 5.74 1.47 -4.49
N VAL A 182 4.92 0.51 -4.11
CA VAL A 182 4.89 -0.08 -2.76
C VAL A 182 5.33 -1.54 -2.77
N ASN A 183 5.71 -2.09 -1.61
CA ASN A 183 6.10 -3.49 -1.49
C ASN A 183 4.93 -4.48 -1.68
N LEU A 184 5.24 -5.77 -1.49
CA LEU A 184 4.32 -6.88 -1.72
C LEU A 184 3.00 -6.77 -0.96
N CYS A 185 2.98 -6.42 0.34
CA CYS A 185 1.72 -6.27 1.06
C CYS A 185 1.23 -4.80 1.17
N CYS A 186 1.82 -3.88 0.40
CA CYS A 186 1.42 -2.47 0.32
C CYS A 186 1.47 -1.67 1.64
N GLU A 187 2.38 -1.99 2.55
CA GLU A 187 2.59 -1.27 3.81
C GLU A 187 3.91 -0.51 3.88
N SER A 188 4.93 -0.91 3.11
CA SER A 188 6.31 -0.44 3.29
C SER A 188 6.93 0.03 1.98
N TRP A 189 7.58 1.18 2.01
CA TRP A 189 8.25 1.79 0.86
C TRP A 189 9.20 2.91 1.29
N SER A 190 10.07 3.31 0.37
CA SER A 190 10.98 4.46 0.52
C SER A 190 11.51 4.84 -0.87
N ASN A 191 12.37 5.87 -0.93
CA ASN A 191 13.09 6.21 -2.15
C ASN A 191 13.95 5.03 -2.61
N VAL A 192 13.88 4.72 -3.91
CA VAL A 192 14.70 3.71 -4.56
C VAL A 192 15.31 4.29 -5.84
N THR A 193 16.41 3.69 -6.28
CA THR A 193 17.09 4.10 -7.51
C THR A 193 17.71 2.86 -8.13
N PRO A 194 17.36 2.50 -9.38
CA PRO A 194 17.93 1.33 -10.06
C PRO A 194 19.46 1.30 -9.97
N GLY A 195 20.02 0.17 -9.55
CA GLY A 195 21.47 -0.03 -9.41
C GLY A 195 22.15 0.75 -8.27
N LYS A 196 21.39 1.45 -7.41
CA LYS A 196 21.96 2.23 -6.29
C LYS A 196 21.27 1.97 -4.95
N PHE A 197 19.94 2.06 -4.91
CA PHE A 197 19.14 1.93 -3.69
C PHE A 197 17.97 0.99 -3.92
N ALA A 198 17.86 -0.06 -3.10
CA ALA A 198 16.73 -0.98 -3.08
C ALA A 198 16.13 -1.04 -1.67
N HIS A 199 14.85 -0.73 -1.56
CA HIS A 199 14.17 -0.64 -0.27
C HIS A 199 14.21 -1.96 0.50
N THR A 200 14.56 -1.88 1.78
CA THR A 200 14.51 -3.00 2.73
C THR A 200 13.92 -2.47 4.03
N CYS A 201 13.10 -3.27 4.71
CA CYS A 201 12.45 -2.83 5.94
C CYS A 201 12.40 -3.97 6.94
N ASN A 202 12.72 -3.64 8.19
CA ASN A 202 12.50 -4.53 9.33
C ASN A 202 11.13 -4.18 9.93
N LEU A 203 10.29 -5.18 10.14
CA LEU A 203 8.93 -5.02 10.63
C LEU A 203 8.78 -5.67 12.00
N ASP A 204 8.00 -5.02 12.87
CA ASP A 204 7.36 -5.64 14.02
C ASP A 204 5.93 -5.12 14.14
N SER A 205 5.11 -5.74 14.99
CA SER A 205 3.74 -5.29 15.22
C SER A 205 3.40 -5.31 16.70
N LEU A 206 2.83 -4.22 17.19
CA LEU A 206 2.28 -4.11 18.53
C LEU A 206 1.05 -5.01 18.67
N ASN A 207 1.00 -5.84 19.72
CA ASN A 207 -0.15 -6.71 20.00
C ASN A 207 -1.20 -5.97 20.86
N LEU A 208 -2.18 -5.33 20.21
CA LEU A 208 -3.19 -4.51 20.86
C LEU A 208 -4.20 -5.31 21.69
N ALA A 209 -4.26 -6.63 21.52
CA ALA A 209 -5.09 -7.49 22.38
C ALA A 209 -4.57 -7.51 23.82
N ASN A 210 -3.25 -7.43 23.99
CA ASN A 210 -2.55 -7.64 25.25
C ASN A 210 -1.96 -6.36 25.86
N ILE A 211 -1.60 -5.37 25.03
CA ILE A 211 -1.03 -4.10 25.53
C ILE A 211 -2.09 -3.30 26.29
N GLU A 212 -1.76 -2.90 27.51
CA GLU A 212 -2.54 -1.93 28.28
C GLU A 212 -2.02 -0.50 28.07
N SER A 213 -2.86 0.51 28.34
CA SER A 213 -2.61 1.89 27.91
C SER A 213 -1.38 2.52 28.57
N GLU A 214 -1.07 2.13 29.80
CA GLU A 214 0.09 2.61 30.57
C GLU A 214 1.42 2.05 30.05
N GLU A 215 1.39 0.90 29.38
CA GLU A 215 2.58 0.22 28.84
C GLU A 215 2.97 0.73 27.46
N LEU A 216 2.02 1.35 26.74
CA LEU A 216 2.15 1.76 25.35
C LEU A 216 3.42 2.59 25.06
N PRO A 217 3.82 3.59 25.89
CA PRO A 217 5.02 4.37 25.63
C PRO A 217 6.29 3.50 25.64
N TYR A 218 6.42 2.62 26.63
CA TYR A 218 7.57 1.73 26.79
C TYR A 218 7.65 0.70 25.66
N ILE A 219 6.50 0.13 25.29
CA ILE A 219 6.44 -0.87 24.21
C ILE A 219 6.79 -0.25 22.85
N CYS A 220 6.28 0.95 22.54
CA CYS A 220 6.66 1.67 21.32
C CYS A 220 8.16 1.99 21.28
N GLN A 221 8.73 2.42 22.41
CA GLN A 221 10.17 2.67 22.52
C GLN A 221 10.99 1.40 22.28
N LEU A 222 10.57 0.28 22.86
CA LEU A 222 11.23 -1.01 22.69
C LEU A 222 11.17 -1.49 21.24
N ALA A 223 10.01 -1.38 20.58
CA ALA A 223 9.82 -1.75 19.18
C ALA A 223 10.78 -0.98 18.24
N VAL A 224 10.78 0.36 18.33
CA VAL A 224 11.66 1.20 17.51
C VAL A 224 13.14 0.86 17.73
N ARG A 225 13.57 0.70 18.99
CA ARG A 225 14.96 0.33 19.31
C ARG A 225 15.32 -1.08 18.83
N LEU A 226 14.39 -2.03 18.91
CA LEU A 226 14.60 -3.38 18.41
C LEU A 226 14.81 -3.37 16.89
N LEU A 227 13.98 -2.63 16.16
CA LEU A 227 14.10 -2.52 14.70
C LEU A 227 15.34 -1.73 14.26
N ASP A 228 15.73 -0.66 14.97
CA ASP A 228 16.99 0.06 14.68
C ASP A 228 18.21 -0.84 14.89
N ASN A 229 18.21 -1.66 15.95
CA ASN A 229 19.25 -2.67 16.17
C ASN A 229 19.19 -3.77 15.09
N ALA A 230 17.99 -4.14 14.62
CA ALA A 230 17.82 -5.13 13.56
C ALA A 230 18.53 -4.71 12.26
N ILE A 231 18.58 -3.41 11.96
CA ILE A 231 19.37 -2.88 10.82
C ILE A 231 20.85 -3.22 10.97
N GLU A 232 21.41 -3.11 12.19
CA GLU A 232 22.84 -3.31 12.45
C GLU A 232 23.27 -4.78 12.43
N ILE A 233 22.37 -5.69 12.82
CA ILE A 233 22.68 -7.12 12.89
C ILE A 233 22.27 -7.88 11.62
N THR A 234 21.42 -7.31 10.77
CA THR A 234 20.99 -7.94 9.53
C THR A 234 22.07 -7.78 8.47
N THR A 235 22.38 -8.87 7.76
CA THR A 235 23.22 -8.80 6.56
C THR A 235 22.33 -8.57 5.34
N PRO A 236 22.42 -7.42 4.66
CA PRO A 236 21.65 -7.16 3.45
C PRO A 236 22.00 -8.17 2.34
N PRO A 237 21.02 -8.63 1.54
CA PRO A 237 21.26 -9.66 0.54
C PRO A 237 22.11 -9.19 -0.65
N PHE A 238 22.17 -7.88 -0.92
CA PHE A 238 22.94 -7.26 -2.00
C PHE A 238 23.25 -5.79 -1.71
N VAL A 239 24.16 -5.20 -2.50
CA VAL A 239 24.77 -3.89 -2.23
C VAL A 239 23.76 -2.75 -2.24
N GLU A 240 22.80 -2.75 -3.17
CA GLU A 240 21.79 -1.70 -3.27
C GLU A 240 20.85 -1.68 -2.06
N SER A 241 20.61 -2.85 -1.44
CA SER A 241 19.87 -2.97 -0.17
C SER A 241 20.71 -2.46 1.01
N ALA A 242 22.01 -2.75 1.05
CA ALA A 242 22.92 -2.21 2.05
C ALA A 242 23.01 -0.69 1.98
N ASN A 243 23.21 -0.14 0.78
CA ASN A 243 23.26 1.31 0.54
C ASN A 243 21.97 2.00 0.99
N HIS A 244 20.81 1.36 0.80
CA HIS A 244 19.52 1.90 1.22
C HIS A 244 19.39 1.93 2.74
N ASN A 245 19.70 0.82 3.42
CA ASN A 245 19.70 0.75 4.88
C ASN A 245 20.65 1.78 5.50
N ASP A 246 21.87 1.90 4.97
CA ASP A 246 22.86 2.87 5.43
C ASP A 246 22.37 4.31 5.23
N ARG A 247 21.66 4.59 4.14
CA ARG A 247 21.18 5.96 3.83
C ARG A 247 19.95 6.38 4.62
N TYR A 248 18.95 5.50 4.70
CA TYR A 248 17.59 5.85 5.16
C TYR A 248 17.19 5.21 6.48
N ARG A 249 17.82 4.08 6.87
CA ARG A 249 17.53 3.36 8.12
C ARG A 249 16.04 3.09 8.35
N THR A 250 15.35 2.56 7.34
CA THR A 250 13.90 2.35 7.35
C THR A 250 13.49 1.19 8.25
N ILE A 251 12.49 1.45 9.11
CA ILE A 251 11.84 0.46 9.97
C ILE A 251 10.31 0.58 9.80
N GLY A 252 9.57 -0.41 10.28
CA GLY A 252 8.11 -0.40 10.27
C GLY A 252 7.51 -1.02 11.51
N VAL A 253 7.22 -0.19 12.50
CA VAL A 253 6.39 -0.55 13.65
C VAL A 253 4.93 -0.55 13.24
N GLY A 254 4.29 -1.71 13.28
CA GLY A 254 2.90 -1.93 12.94
C GLY A 254 2.02 -2.20 14.15
N ALA A 255 0.79 -2.65 13.89
CA ALA A 255 -0.14 -3.09 14.92
C ALA A 255 -0.96 -4.28 14.44
N MET A 256 -1.24 -5.20 15.35
CA MET A 256 -2.19 -6.29 15.19
C MET A 256 -3.15 -6.33 16.38
N GLY A 257 -4.30 -6.99 16.23
CA GLY A 257 -5.26 -7.12 17.32
C GLY A 257 -6.20 -5.93 17.49
N LEU A 258 -6.40 -5.05 16.49
CA LEU A 258 -7.31 -3.90 16.66
C LEU A 258 -8.76 -4.37 16.91
N ALA A 259 -9.20 -5.43 16.23
CA ALA A 259 -10.54 -5.97 16.45
C ALA A 259 -10.69 -6.50 17.90
N ASP A 260 -9.64 -7.10 18.47
CA ASP A 260 -9.61 -7.50 19.87
C ASP A 260 -9.66 -6.30 20.84
N TRP A 261 -8.86 -5.28 20.56
CA TRP A 261 -8.80 -4.05 21.37
C TRP A 261 -10.16 -3.36 21.43
N LEU A 262 -10.86 -3.27 20.29
CA LEU A 262 -12.22 -2.75 20.17
C LEU A 262 -13.22 -3.65 20.92
N ALA A 263 -13.13 -4.97 20.73
CA ALA A 263 -14.03 -5.92 21.35
C ALA A 263 -13.94 -5.89 22.88
N LYS A 264 -12.73 -5.87 23.47
CA LYS A 264 -12.51 -5.72 24.92
C LYS A 264 -13.26 -4.51 25.49
N ARG A 265 -13.27 -3.40 24.73
CA ARG A 265 -13.84 -2.09 25.09
C ARG A 265 -15.29 -1.89 24.65
N ARG A 266 -15.92 -2.91 24.06
CA ARG A 266 -17.30 -2.85 23.55
C ARG A 266 -17.49 -1.79 22.47
N PHE A 267 -16.46 -1.56 21.66
CA PHE A 267 -16.45 -0.66 20.52
C PHE A 267 -16.57 -1.43 19.19
N SER A 268 -16.76 -0.69 18.11
CA SER A 268 -16.72 -1.18 16.73
C SER A 268 -15.87 -0.26 15.86
N TYR A 269 -15.69 -0.61 14.60
CA TYR A 269 -14.93 0.20 13.63
C TYR A 269 -15.54 1.58 13.33
N THR A 270 -16.75 1.88 13.83
CA THR A 270 -17.35 3.22 13.74
C THR A 270 -16.90 4.16 14.88
N ASN A 271 -16.23 3.65 15.92
CA ASN A 271 -15.68 4.44 17.03
C ASN A 271 -14.36 5.13 16.61
N LEU A 272 -14.43 5.99 15.59
CA LEU A 272 -13.26 6.62 14.97
C LEU A 272 -12.46 7.51 15.93
N SER A 273 -13.10 8.12 16.94
CA SER A 273 -12.40 8.93 17.96
C SER A 273 -11.44 8.10 18.80
N GLU A 274 -11.85 6.89 19.18
CA GLU A 274 -11.07 5.96 19.98
C GLU A 274 -9.91 5.38 19.18
N ILE A 275 -10.18 5.00 17.92
CA ILE A 275 -9.14 4.57 16.97
C ILE A 275 -8.14 5.70 16.73
N ASN A 276 -8.62 6.93 16.53
CA ASN A 276 -7.76 8.10 16.37
C ASN A 276 -6.83 8.31 17.57
N ALA A 277 -7.37 8.29 18.79
CA ALA A 277 -6.59 8.52 20.00
C ALA A 277 -5.51 7.44 20.19
N LEU A 278 -5.85 6.17 19.95
CA LEU A 278 -4.89 5.06 20.01
C LEU A 278 -3.73 5.25 19.04
N PHE A 279 -4.03 5.53 17.77
CA PHE A 279 -2.99 5.64 16.74
C PHE A 279 -2.24 6.98 16.79
N GLU A 280 -2.84 8.05 17.31
CA GLU A 280 -2.12 9.27 17.67
C GLU A 280 -1.03 8.98 18.72
N ASP A 281 -1.37 8.22 19.77
CA ASP A 281 -0.41 7.83 20.81
C ASP A 281 0.68 6.90 20.25
N ILE A 282 0.33 5.89 19.45
CA ILE A 282 1.31 5.00 18.80
C ILE A 282 2.27 5.81 17.90
N GLY A 283 1.73 6.64 17.00
CA GLY A 283 2.53 7.46 16.09
C GLY A 283 3.45 8.41 16.84
N TYR A 284 2.94 9.05 17.90
CA TYR A 284 3.74 9.93 18.76
C TYR A 284 4.89 9.18 19.43
N TYR A 285 4.60 8.10 20.17
CA TYR A 285 5.62 7.40 20.96
C TYR A 285 6.68 6.75 20.08
N CYS A 286 6.32 6.22 18.90
CA CYS A 286 7.29 5.67 17.96
C CYS A 286 8.20 6.77 17.38
N THR A 287 7.62 7.90 16.97
CA THR A 287 8.40 9.04 16.43
C THR A 287 9.33 9.63 17.49
N HIS A 288 8.81 9.83 18.71
CA HIS A 288 9.59 10.28 19.85
C HIS A 288 10.74 9.32 20.18
N ALA A 289 10.51 8.01 20.16
CA ALA A 289 11.57 7.02 20.39
C ALA A 289 12.70 7.10 19.35
N SER A 290 12.37 7.34 18.07
CA SER A 290 13.38 7.51 17.02
C SER A 290 14.16 8.82 17.18
N MET A 291 13.52 9.89 17.64
CA MET A 291 14.20 11.16 18.01
C MET A 291 15.16 10.95 19.20
N GLU A 292 14.73 10.23 20.24
CA GLU A 292 15.60 9.90 21.38
C GLU A 292 16.80 9.03 20.95
N LEU A 293 16.61 8.09 20.03
CA LEU A 293 17.73 7.34 19.45
C LEU A 293 18.68 8.22 18.65
N ALA A 294 18.20 9.29 18.02
CA ALA A 294 19.07 10.24 17.33
C ALA A 294 19.96 11.02 18.30
N LYS A 295 19.46 11.37 19.49
CA LYS A 295 20.29 11.96 20.57
C LYS A 295 21.44 11.03 20.98
N GLU A 296 21.17 9.73 21.06
CA GLU A 296 22.17 8.73 21.47
C GLU A 296 23.15 8.38 20.34
N ARG A 297 22.65 8.22 19.11
CA ARG A 297 23.37 7.54 18.02
C ARG A 297 23.53 8.37 16.74
N GLY A 298 23.00 9.59 16.72
CA GLY A 298 22.90 10.44 15.55
C GLY A 298 21.70 10.10 14.65
N SER A 299 21.28 11.07 13.85
CA SER A 299 20.20 10.94 12.87
C SER A 299 20.55 9.98 11.73
N TYR A 300 19.55 9.54 10.95
CA TYR A 300 19.83 8.85 9.69
C TYR A 300 20.62 9.75 8.72
N PRO A 301 21.50 9.22 7.86
CA PRO A 301 22.39 10.05 7.03
C PRO A 301 21.69 11.00 6.04
N ALA A 302 20.49 10.67 5.58
CA ALA A 302 19.69 11.53 4.69
C ALA A 302 18.84 12.59 5.39
N PHE A 303 19.02 12.78 6.71
CA PHE A 303 18.21 13.71 7.50
C PHE A 303 18.31 15.16 7.02
N ALA A 304 19.50 15.66 6.70
CA ALA A 304 19.65 17.04 6.24
C ALA A 304 18.88 17.29 4.93
N GLY A 305 17.96 18.25 4.94
CA GLY A 305 17.11 18.60 3.79
C GLY A 305 15.78 17.85 3.74
N SER A 306 15.58 16.85 4.60
CA SER A 306 14.33 16.10 4.72
C SER A 306 13.21 16.94 5.31
N GLU A 307 11.98 16.47 5.14
CA GLU A 307 10.80 17.10 5.75
C GLU A 307 10.92 17.09 7.29
N TRP A 308 11.47 16.03 7.87
CA TRP A 308 11.79 15.99 9.31
C TRP A 308 12.71 17.14 9.73
N SER A 309 13.78 17.40 8.97
CA SER A 309 14.72 18.49 9.30
C SER A 309 14.13 19.90 9.16
N LYS A 310 13.01 20.02 8.44
CA LYS A 310 12.24 21.27 8.27
C LYS A 310 11.16 21.45 9.35
N GLY A 311 11.04 20.52 10.28
CA GLY A 311 10.01 20.53 11.33
C GLY A 311 8.68 19.92 10.93
N TYR A 312 8.59 19.29 9.75
CA TYR A 312 7.44 18.48 9.39
C TYR A 312 7.53 17.15 10.12
N LEU A 313 6.38 16.55 10.35
CA LEU A 313 6.25 15.33 11.13
C LEU A 313 5.65 14.20 10.26
N ILE A 314 5.02 13.20 10.90
CA ILE A 314 4.45 12.01 10.26
C ILE A 314 3.69 12.36 8.97
N GLY A 315 4.11 11.71 7.87
CA GLY A 315 3.54 11.92 6.55
C GLY A 315 3.87 13.28 5.95
N ALA A 316 5.04 13.83 6.28
CA ALA A 316 5.53 15.13 5.83
C ALA A 316 4.48 16.24 6.01
N LYS A 317 3.79 16.23 7.15
CA LYS A 317 2.77 17.22 7.50
C LYS A 317 3.39 18.34 8.32
N PRO A 318 3.01 19.60 8.08
CA PRO A 318 3.50 20.73 8.86
C PRO A 318 3.02 20.61 10.31
N VAL A 319 3.78 21.15 11.27
CA VAL A 319 3.48 21.04 12.71
C VAL A 319 2.12 21.64 13.06
N GLU A 320 1.68 22.67 12.33
CA GLU A 320 0.38 23.31 12.45
C GLU A 320 -0.77 22.32 12.28
N TRP A 321 -0.62 21.33 11.38
CA TRP A 321 -1.61 20.28 11.21
C TRP A 321 -1.81 19.49 12.51
N PHE A 322 -0.73 19.18 13.23
CA PHE A 322 -0.81 18.48 14.52
C PHE A 322 -1.39 19.38 15.60
N CYS A 323 -1.05 20.67 15.60
CA CYS A 323 -1.63 21.63 16.53
C CYS A 323 -3.16 21.73 16.39
N GLU A 324 -3.69 21.57 15.18
CA GLU A 324 -5.13 21.65 14.87
C GLU A 324 -5.88 20.32 15.00
N ASN A 325 -5.21 19.19 14.73
CA ASN A 325 -5.88 17.88 14.57
C ASN A 325 -5.56 16.87 15.68
N ALA A 326 -4.49 17.06 16.46
CA ALA A 326 -4.12 16.16 17.54
C ALA A 326 -4.91 16.47 18.81
N THR A 327 -5.23 15.43 19.58
CA THR A 327 -5.86 15.60 20.91
C THR A 327 -4.88 16.20 21.93
N LYS A 328 -3.58 15.92 21.76
CA LYS A 328 -2.49 16.44 22.60
C LYS A 328 -1.51 17.22 21.72
N SER A 329 -1.85 18.46 21.36
CA SER A 329 -1.09 19.28 20.40
C SER A 329 0.30 19.70 20.90
N GLU A 330 0.43 20.08 22.17
CA GLU A 330 1.66 20.63 22.75
C GLU A 330 2.87 19.67 22.60
N ARG A 331 2.64 18.36 22.77
CA ARG A 331 3.70 17.35 22.62
C ARG A 331 4.22 17.25 21.18
N TRP A 332 3.38 17.47 20.18
CA TRP A 332 3.79 17.43 18.77
C TRP A 332 4.59 18.67 18.40
N LEU A 333 4.22 19.84 18.92
CA LEU A 333 5.01 21.05 18.77
C LEU A 333 6.42 20.87 19.35
N GLN A 334 6.51 20.34 20.57
CA GLN A 334 7.79 20.04 21.20
C GLN A 334 8.59 19.00 20.39
N LEU A 335 7.93 17.93 19.93
CA LEU A 335 8.60 16.88 19.15
C LEU A 335 9.15 17.41 17.82
N SER A 336 8.45 18.31 17.12
CA SER A 336 8.97 18.96 15.91
C SER A 336 10.23 19.78 16.19
N GLN A 337 10.25 20.52 17.31
CA GLN A 337 11.43 21.30 17.72
C GLN A 337 12.59 20.37 18.11
N ASP A 338 12.31 19.31 18.84
CA ASP A 338 13.31 18.33 19.26
C ASP A 338 13.90 17.58 18.04
N ILE A 339 13.09 17.20 17.05
CA ILE A 339 13.59 16.58 15.82
C ILE A 339 14.48 17.55 15.04
N GLN A 340 14.15 18.83 14.95
CA GLN A 340 15.01 19.81 14.31
C GLN A 340 16.35 20.00 15.04
N LEU A 341 16.33 19.93 16.37
CA LEU A 341 17.52 20.12 17.21
C LEU A 341 18.43 18.88 17.27
N TYR A 342 17.84 17.70 17.45
CA TYR A 342 18.56 16.46 17.73
C TYR A 342 18.56 15.47 16.57
N GLY A 343 17.68 15.67 15.59
CA GLY A 343 17.47 14.76 14.48
C GLY A 343 16.47 13.65 14.78
N ILE A 344 16.32 12.73 13.82
CA ILE A 344 15.55 11.50 13.95
C ILE A 344 16.36 10.32 13.41
N ARG A 345 16.29 9.15 14.06
CA ARG A 345 17.19 8.02 13.78
C ARG A 345 16.80 7.24 12.53
N ASN A 346 15.52 7.20 12.20
CA ASN A 346 14.96 6.38 11.13
C ASN A 346 14.13 7.27 10.21
N SER A 347 14.28 7.12 8.89
CA SER A 347 13.53 8.00 7.97
C SER A 347 12.05 7.64 7.88
N HIS A 348 11.74 6.34 7.97
CA HIS A 348 10.40 5.77 8.04
C HIS A 348 10.33 4.88 9.28
N ILE A 349 9.22 4.94 10.02
CA ILE A 349 9.10 4.43 11.39
C ILE A 349 7.93 3.47 11.53
N THR A 350 6.78 3.75 10.93
CA THR A 350 5.52 3.04 11.18
C THR A 350 4.95 2.45 9.89
N ALA A 351 4.64 1.15 9.90
CA ALA A 351 4.08 0.42 8.76
C ALA A 351 3.17 -0.69 9.27
N ILE A 352 1.91 -0.73 8.83
CA ILE A 352 0.96 -1.73 9.33
C ILE A 352 0.83 -2.88 8.33
N ALA A 353 1.56 -3.95 8.61
CA ALA A 353 1.55 -5.19 7.83
C ALA A 353 0.24 -6.01 8.04
N PRO A 354 -0.02 -7.05 7.23
CA PRO A 354 -1.25 -7.84 7.35
C PRO A 354 -1.20 -8.85 8.51
N ASN A 355 -0.02 -9.23 9.01
CA ASN A 355 0.18 -10.14 10.15
C ASN A 355 -0.59 -11.48 10.08
N THR A 356 -0.80 -12.04 8.88
CA THR A 356 -1.63 -13.23 8.68
C THR A 356 -1.16 -14.45 9.49
N SER A 357 0.15 -14.69 9.55
CA SER A 357 0.71 -15.81 10.30
C SER A 357 1.15 -15.41 11.71
N SER A 358 1.76 -14.23 11.86
CA SER A 358 2.27 -13.76 13.15
C SER A 358 1.16 -13.54 14.19
N SER A 359 -0.02 -13.07 13.78
CA SER A 359 -1.13 -12.84 14.70
C SER A 359 -1.68 -14.14 15.29
N LEU A 360 -1.67 -15.23 14.51
CA LEU A 360 -2.09 -16.55 14.96
C LEU A 360 -1.15 -17.10 16.03
N VAL A 361 0.16 -16.92 15.85
CA VAL A 361 1.17 -17.28 16.86
C VAL A 361 1.00 -16.43 18.12
N GLN A 362 0.68 -15.15 17.96
CA GLN A 362 0.45 -14.21 19.06
C GLN A 362 -0.93 -14.35 19.72
N GLY A 363 -1.83 -15.18 19.18
CA GLY A 363 -3.17 -15.39 19.71
C GLY A 363 -4.08 -14.17 19.60
N CYS A 364 -3.95 -13.36 18.54
CA CYS A 364 -4.77 -12.17 18.30
C CYS A 364 -5.26 -12.09 16.84
N THR A 365 -6.23 -11.20 16.59
CA THR A 365 -6.73 -10.92 15.24
C THR A 365 -5.68 -10.24 14.39
N ALA A 366 -5.64 -10.57 13.09
CA ALA A 366 -4.65 -10.06 12.16
C ALA A 366 -4.81 -8.55 11.89
N SER A 367 -3.69 -7.83 11.88
CA SER A 367 -3.59 -6.42 11.51
C SER A 367 -4.60 -5.52 12.24
N VAL A 368 -5.01 -4.44 11.57
CA VAL A 368 -5.98 -3.45 12.03
C VAL A 368 -7.34 -3.56 11.32
N LEU A 369 -7.61 -4.71 10.70
CA LEU A 369 -8.83 -4.94 9.93
C LEU A 369 -9.89 -5.70 10.77
N PRO A 370 -11.18 -5.58 10.42
CA PRO A 370 -12.20 -6.40 11.05
C PRO A 370 -11.96 -7.89 10.78
N VAL A 371 -12.42 -8.75 11.69
CA VAL A 371 -12.24 -10.20 11.53
C VAL A 371 -13.00 -10.68 10.31
N TYR A 372 -12.43 -11.59 9.50
CA TYR A 372 -13.15 -12.16 8.36
C TYR A 372 -14.48 -12.80 8.81
N SER A 373 -14.41 -13.62 9.85
CA SER A 373 -15.56 -14.21 10.54
C SER A 373 -15.21 -14.42 12.01
N ARG A 374 -16.22 -14.45 12.88
CA ARG A 374 -16.06 -14.78 14.31
C ARG A 374 -15.57 -16.21 14.52
N PHE A 375 -15.91 -17.11 13.61
CA PHE A 375 -15.47 -18.49 13.65
C PHE A 375 -15.34 -19.02 12.22
N PHE A 376 -14.19 -19.58 11.89
CA PHE A 376 -13.97 -20.25 10.60
C PHE A 376 -12.96 -21.38 10.75
N TYR A 377 -12.88 -22.23 9.73
CA TYR A 377 -11.93 -23.32 9.67
C TYR A 377 -10.85 -22.97 8.65
N ASP A 378 -9.60 -23.09 9.05
CA ASP A 378 -8.45 -22.90 8.17
C ASP A 378 -7.74 -24.24 7.93
N LYS A 379 -7.24 -24.45 6.71
CA LYS A 379 -6.59 -25.71 6.31
C LYS A 379 -5.08 -25.53 6.32
N TRP A 380 -4.41 -26.23 7.22
CA TRP A 380 -2.96 -26.26 7.27
C TRP A 380 -2.43 -27.62 6.80
N ALA A 381 -1.12 -27.72 6.59
CA ALA A 381 -0.47 -28.95 6.15
C ALA A 381 -0.76 -30.18 7.05
N LYS A 382 -1.13 -29.96 8.32
CA LYS A 382 -1.44 -31.01 9.30
C LYS A 382 -2.93 -31.23 9.57
N GLY A 383 -3.82 -30.51 8.90
CA GLY A 383 -5.27 -30.64 9.05
C GLY A 383 -5.99 -29.30 9.18
N THR A 384 -7.30 -29.38 9.42
CA THR A 384 -8.17 -28.22 9.56
C THR A 384 -8.22 -27.73 11.00
N VAL A 385 -7.93 -26.46 11.24
CA VAL A 385 -7.90 -25.83 12.57
C VAL A 385 -9.06 -24.84 12.69
N PRO A 386 -9.87 -24.90 13.77
CA PRO A 386 -10.84 -23.85 14.04
C PRO A 386 -10.13 -22.58 14.51
N ILE A 387 -10.44 -21.46 13.89
CA ILE A 387 -9.92 -20.13 14.24
C ILE A 387 -11.06 -19.28 14.77
N ALA A 388 -10.83 -18.67 15.94
CA ALA A 388 -11.73 -17.73 16.58
C ALA A 388 -10.93 -16.63 17.29
N PRO A 389 -11.46 -15.41 17.39
CA PRO A 389 -10.85 -14.36 18.18
C PRO A 389 -10.73 -14.73 19.67
N PRO A 390 -9.64 -14.32 20.36
CA PRO A 390 -9.33 -14.76 21.73
C PRO A 390 -10.42 -14.44 22.76
N PHE A 391 -11.17 -13.35 22.60
CA PHE A 391 -12.18 -12.91 23.57
C PHE A 391 -13.62 -13.23 23.13
N ILE A 392 -13.80 -14.15 22.19
CA ILE A 392 -15.10 -14.43 21.57
C ILE A 392 -16.19 -14.85 22.56
N SER A 393 -15.85 -15.57 23.64
CA SER A 393 -16.82 -16.02 24.64
C SER A 393 -17.58 -14.86 25.30
N ASP A 394 -16.85 -13.78 25.60
CA ASP A 394 -17.38 -12.68 26.41
C ASP A 394 -17.69 -11.44 25.58
N ARG A 395 -17.17 -11.37 24.34
CA ARG A 395 -17.24 -10.21 23.45
C ARG A 395 -17.76 -10.55 22.05
N PHE A 396 -18.45 -11.68 21.89
CA PHE A 396 -18.99 -12.18 20.62
C PHE A 396 -19.59 -11.08 19.71
N TRP A 397 -20.48 -10.25 20.27
CA TRP A 397 -21.22 -9.23 19.53
C TRP A 397 -20.37 -8.05 19.05
N TYR A 398 -19.18 -7.86 19.63
CA TYR A 398 -18.28 -6.75 19.30
C TYR A 398 -17.23 -7.12 18.25
N TYR A 399 -17.09 -8.40 17.91
CA TYR A 399 -16.35 -8.81 16.73
C TYR A 399 -17.21 -8.62 15.49
N THR A 400 -16.98 -7.52 14.77
CA THR A 400 -17.62 -7.22 13.49
C THR A 400 -17.00 -8.07 12.38
N GLU A 401 -17.82 -8.79 11.62
CA GLU A 401 -17.36 -9.64 10.52
C GLU A 401 -17.20 -8.83 9.23
N ASN A 402 -15.99 -8.83 8.65
CA ASN A 402 -15.67 -8.04 7.46
C ASN A 402 -16.49 -8.47 6.23
N LYS A 403 -16.82 -9.77 6.12
CA LYS A 403 -17.62 -10.33 5.02
C LYS A 403 -19.07 -9.79 4.92
N THR A 404 -19.55 -9.06 5.93
CA THR A 404 -20.88 -8.41 5.94
C THR A 404 -20.80 -6.91 6.24
N LEU A 405 -19.62 -6.39 6.56
CA LEU A 405 -19.43 -4.99 6.89
C LEU A 405 -19.35 -4.14 5.61
N SER A 406 -19.99 -2.97 5.63
CA SER A 406 -19.78 -1.98 4.58
C SER A 406 -18.32 -1.54 4.57
N GLN A 407 -17.70 -1.62 3.40
CA GLN A 407 -16.28 -1.31 3.25
C GLN A 407 -15.98 0.19 3.40
N ASP A 408 -16.98 1.07 3.32
CA ASP A 408 -16.83 2.50 3.69
C ASP A 408 -16.44 2.68 5.15
N ILE A 409 -16.91 1.80 6.04
CA ILE A 409 -16.54 1.83 7.47
C ILE A 409 -15.08 1.44 7.63
N VAL A 410 -14.63 0.42 6.88
CA VAL A 410 -13.23 -0.01 6.86
C VAL A 410 -12.34 1.13 6.35
N ILE A 411 -12.70 1.77 5.23
CA ILE A 411 -11.94 2.90 4.70
C ILE A 411 -11.85 4.04 5.70
N LYS A 412 -12.96 4.42 6.35
CA LYS A 412 -12.95 5.50 7.34
C LYS A 412 -12.07 5.18 8.54
N ALA A 413 -12.07 3.93 9.00
CA ALA A 413 -11.16 3.50 10.07
C ALA A 413 -9.70 3.52 9.59
N ILE A 414 -9.41 3.00 8.41
CA ILE A 414 -8.05 2.95 7.86
C ILE A 414 -7.51 4.35 7.57
N SER A 415 -8.31 5.26 7.00
CA SER A 415 -7.90 6.65 6.78
C SER A 415 -7.69 7.39 8.09
N THR A 416 -8.51 7.10 9.11
CA THR A 416 -8.32 7.61 10.49
C THR A 416 -6.97 7.19 11.04
N ILE A 417 -6.58 5.92 10.87
CA ILE A 417 -5.29 5.37 11.30
C ILE A 417 -4.14 5.96 10.47
N GLN A 418 -4.29 6.01 9.14
CA GLN A 418 -3.27 6.45 8.18
C GLN A 418 -2.78 7.87 8.45
N ARG A 419 -3.58 8.72 9.13
CA ARG A 419 -3.16 10.05 9.57
C ARG A 419 -1.93 10.04 10.48
N TRP A 420 -1.72 8.95 11.20
CA TRP A 420 -0.68 8.76 12.22
C TRP A 420 0.38 7.72 11.81
N ILE A 421 0.33 7.24 10.56
CA ILE A 421 1.26 6.28 9.98
C ILE A 421 2.02 6.95 8.83
N ASP A 422 3.35 6.96 8.89
CA ASP A 422 4.22 7.62 7.91
C ASP A 422 4.36 6.82 6.61
N THR A 423 4.36 5.48 6.66
CA THR A 423 4.26 4.61 5.46
C THR A 423 2.82 4.12 5.26
N GLY A 424 2.59 2.85 4.95
CA GLY A 424 1.31 2.29 4.54
C GLY A 424 0.62 1.41 5.55
N ILE A 425 -0.56 0.97 5.12
CA ILE A 425 -1.39 0.00 5.83
C ILE A 425 -1.84 -1.02 4.78
N SER A 426 -1.61 -2.31 5.03
CA SER A 426 -2.10 -3.39 4.18
C SER A 426 -3.63 -3.48 4.24
N MET A 427 -4.32 -2.59 3.52
CA MET A 427 -5.77 -2.49 3.52
C MET A 427 -6.37 -3.48 2.52
N GLU A 428 -6.88 -4.60 3.04
CA GLU A 428 -7.72 -5.52 2.29
C GLU A 428 -9.20 -5.12 2.38
N LEU A 429 -9.89 -5.11 1.23
CA LEU A 429 -11.32 -4.86 1.14
C LEU A 429 -12.06 -6.14 0.75
N ILE A 430 -13.22 -6.39 1.36
CA ILE A 430 -14.03 -7.58 1.12
C ILE A 430 -15.42 -7.20 0.60
N PHE A 431 -15.76 -7.73 -0.58
CA PHE A 431 -17.04 -7.51 -1.24
C PHE A 431 -17.85 -8.81 -1.31
N ASN A 432 -18.97 -8.86 -0.58
CA ASN A 432 -19.85 -10.02 -0.60
C ASN A 432 -20.86 -9.92 -1.74
N LEU A 433 -20.60 -10.66 -2.81
CA LEU A 433 -21.43 -10.64 -4.02
C LEU A 433 -22.69 -11.52 -3.87
N ASN A 434 -22.79 -12.30 -2.80
CA ASN A 434 -23.92 -13.20 -2.56
C ASN A 434 -25.11 -12.56 -1.84
N ALA A 435 -24.99 -11.32 -1.34
CA ALA A 435 -26.04 -10.70 -0.54
C ALA A 435 -27.39 -10.66 -1.28
N GLY A 436 -27.39 -10.37 -2.58
CA GLY A 436 -28.59 -10.41 -3.42
C GLY A 436 -29.17 -11.81 -3.66
N VAL A 437 -28.34 -12.85 -3.54
CA VAL A 437 -28.77 -14.25 -3.65
C VAL A 437 -29.41 -14.74 -2.35
N TYR A 438 -28.86 -14.33 -1.20
CA TYR A 438 -29.39 -14.73 0.11
C TYR A 438 -30.64 -13.95 0.52
N PHE A 439 -30.78 -12.70 0.06
CA PHE A 439 -31.90 -11.83 0.37
C PHE A 439 -32.59 -11.33 -0.91
N PRO A 440 -33.25 -12.23 -1.69
CA PRO A 440 -33.83 -11.87 -2.98
C PRO A 440 -34.97 -10.82 -2.88
N ASN A 441 -35.55 -10.66 -1.69
CA ASN A 441 -36.60 -9.68 -1.42
C ASN A 441 -36.05 -8.32 -0.94
N GLU A 442 -34.73 -8.18 -0.81
CA GLU A 442 -34.03 -6.96 -0.35
C GLU A 442 -32.97 -6.57 -1.40
N PRO A 443 -33.37 -6.17 -2.62
CA PRO A 443 -32.46 -5.92 -3.74
C PRO A 443 -31.40 -4.84 -3.42
N GLU A 444 -31.69 -3.93 -2.51
CA GLU A 444 -30.78 -2.92 -1.98
C GLU A 444 -29.57 -3.50 -1.23
N ARG A 445 -29.64 -4.76 -0.76
CA ARG A 445 -28.49 -5.46 -0.17
C ARG A 445 -27.51 -5.99 -1.20
N SER A 446 -27.90 -6.04 -2.47
CA SER A 446 -27.06 -6.56 -3.54
C SER A 446 -25.99 -5.54 -3.90
N LEU A 447 -24.73 -5.93 -3.77
CA LEU A 447 -23.62 -5.09 -4.19
C LEU A 447 -23.63 -4.89 -5.70
N LYS A 448 -23.54 -3.63 -6.13
CA LYS A 448 -23.43 -3.21 -7.52
C LYS A 448 -21.99 -2.79 -7.82
N ALA A 449 -21.61 -2.82 -9.09
CA ALA A 449 -20.31 -2.30 -9.53
C ALA A 449 -20.09 -0.82 -9.13
N LYS A 450 -21.19 -0.05 -9.04
CA LYS A 450 -21.16 1.33 -8.56
C LYS A 450 -20.72 1.42 -7.08
N ASP A 451 -21.13 0.49 -6.23
CA ASP A 451 -20.79 0.52 -4.81
C ASP A 451 -19.29 0.24 -4.60
N ILE A 452 -18.75 -0.72 -5.37
CA ILE A 452 -17.29 -0.98 -5.41
C ILE A 452 -16.55 0.27 -5.91
N PHE A 453 -17.02 0.87 -7.00
CA PHE A 453 -16.45 2.11 -7.54
C PHE A 453 -16.40 3.24 -6.49
N GLU A 454 -17.53 3.51 -5.84
CA GLU A 454 -17.62 4.55 -4.80
C GLU A 454 -16.72 4.24 -3.60
N THR A 455 -16.61 2.97 -3.20
CA THR A 455 -15.68 2.52 -2.16
C THR A 455 -14.23 2.83 -2.54
N LEU A 456 -13.79 2.48 -3.75
CA LEU A 456 -12.41 2.74 -4.18
C LEU A 456 -12.11 4.25 -4.35
N MET A 457 -13.09 5.02 -4.82
CA MET A 457 -12.99 6.49 -4.86
C MET A 457 -12.88 7.09 -3.46
N LEU A 458 -13.68 6.60 -2.49
CA LEU A 458 -13.64 7.05 -1.10
C LEU A 458 -12.26 6.79 -0.47
N ALA A 459 -11.60 5.68 -0.78
CA ALA A 459 -10.26 5.38 -0.29
C ALA A 459 -9.25 6.45 -0.74
N TRP A 460 -9.28 6.82 -2.03
CA TRP A 460 -8.45 7.89 -2.56
C TRP A 460 -8.79 9.25 -1.94
N GLU A 461 -10.07 9.63 -1.92
CA GLU A 461 -10.54 10.92 -1.38
C GLU A 461 -10.25 11.08 0.12
N SER A 462 -10.22 9.96 0.86
CA SER A 462 -9.91 9.95 2.30
C SER A 462 -8.41 9.96 2.61
N GLY A 463 -7.54 9.97 1.58
CA GLY A 463 -6.09 9.99 1.76
C GLY A 463 -5.48 8.66 2.21
N CYS A 464 -6.13 7.53 1.91
CA CYS A 464 -5.45 6.23 2.01
C CYS A 464 -4.28 6.21 1.02
N LYS A 465 -3.18 5.52 1.37
CA LYS A 465 -1.98 5.50 0.53
C LYS A 465 -1.96 4.33 -0.45
N ALA A 466 -2.55 3.20 -0.08
CA ALA A 466 -2.67 2.04 -0.94
C ALA A 466 -3.93 1.22 -0.62
N ILE A 467 -4.35 0.41 -1.59
CA ILE A 467 -5.31 -0.67 -1.43
C ILE A 467 -4.56 -1.95 -1.78
N TYR A 468 -4.54 -2.90 -0.84
CA TYR A 468 -3.87 -4.17 -0.99
C TYR A 468 -4.74 -5.14 -1.80
N TYR A 469 -5.34 -6.15 -1.18
CA TYR A 469 -6.24 -7.06 -1.88
C TYR A 469 -7.68 -6.59 -1.94
N ILE A 470 -8.35 -6.97 -3.01
CA ILE A 470 -9.80 -7.09 -3.05
C ILE A 470 -10.17 -8.57 -2.92
N ARG A 471 -11.02 -8.93 -1.96
CA ARG A 471 -11.60 -10.29 -1.89
C ARG A 471 -13.07 -10.25 -2.22
N THR A 472 -13.54 -11.26 -2.93
CA THR A 472 -14.96 -11.45 -3.20
C THR A 472 -15.47 -12.74 -2.57
N VAL A 473 -16.70 -12.72 -2.08
CA VAL A 473 -17.37 -13.92 -1.54
C VAL A 473 -18.46 -14.36 -2.53
N GLN A 474 -18.31 -15.55 -3.13
CA GLN A 474 -19.26 -16.15 -4.09
C GLN A 474 -19.68 -17.57 -3.68
N LYS A 475 -20.96 -17.91 -3.87
CA LYS A 475 -21.64 -19.09 -3.29
C LYS A 475 -21.07 -20.45 -3.73
N ASP A 476 -20.40 -20.51 -4.88
CA ASP A 476 -19.87 -21.75 -5.48
C ASP A 476 -18.36 -21.71 -5.76
N GLY A 477 -17.65 -20.78 -5.13
CA GLY A 477 -16.24 -20.56 -5.38
C GLY A 477 -15.55 -19.99 -4.17
N TYR A 478 -15.47 -20.75 -3.09
CA TYR A 478 -14.34 -20.58 -2.20
C TYR A 478 -13.10 -21.09 -2.95
N LYS A 479 -12.59 -20.28 -3.89
CA LYS A 479 -11.19 -20.38 -4.31
C LYS A 479 -10.41 -19.88 -3.09
N ASP A 480 -9.91 -20.82 -2.29
CA ASP A 480 -8.80 -20.56 -1.37
C ASP A 480 -7.71 -19.88 -2.22
N THR A 481 -7.62 -18.56 -2.17
CA THR A 481 -6.35 -17.91 -2.47
C THR A 481 -5.48 -18.25 -1.29
N THR A 482 -4.64 -19.27 -1.51
CA THR A 482 -3.53 -19.67 -0.67
C THR A 482 -2.89 -18.46 -0.01
N SER A 483 -2.53 -18.58 1.27
CA SER A 483 -1.90 -17.51 2.06
C SER A 483 -0.54 -17.12 1.45
N GLU A 484 -0.55 -16.33 0.39
CA GLU A 484 0.61 -16.09 -0.48
C GLU A 484 1.42 -14.86 -0.10
N CYS A 485 0.89 -13.94 0.74
CA CYS A 485 1.76 -12.97 1.45
C CYS A 485 2.48 -13.62 2.63
N ALA A 486 2.96 -14.85 2.44
CA ALA A 486 4.03 -15.45 3.23
C ALA A 486 5.08 -14.38 3.56
N SER A 487 5.73 -13.87 2.51
CA SER A 487 7.04 -13.23 2.49
C SER A 487 7.22 -11.98 3.36
N CYS A 488 6.19 -11.14 3.53
CA CYS A 488 6.26 -9.91 4.33
C CYS A 488 5.38 -9.95 5.60
N ALA A 489 4.63 -11.03 5.85
CA ALA A 489 3.68 -11.11 6.97
C ALA A 489 4.19 -11.94 8.19
N ASN A 490 5.49 -12.24 8.24
CA ASN A 490 6.11 -13.03 9.31
C ASN A 490 6.46 -12.21 10.54
#